data_AF-A0A1H9XFC6-F1
#
_entry.id   AF-A0A1H9XFC6-F1
#
_cell.length_a   1.000
_cell.length_b   1.000
_cell.length_c   1.000
_cell.angle_alpha   90.00
_cell.angle_beta   90.00
_cell.angle_gamma   90.00
#
_symmetry.space_group_name_H-M   'P 1'
#
loop_
_entity.id
_entity.type
_entity.pdbx_description
1 polymer ?
#
loop_
_entity_poly.entity_id
_entity_poly.type
_entity_poly.pdbx_seq_one_letter_code
_entity_poly.pdbx_strand_id
1 'polypeptide(L)'
;MSTQYSLTVTNNSTQFQDLCVYQKPVDLGVPNALSLAWLTAPAWPGTTVTFTWSLDYSFVWAQTGSLQPGVTFKAQQTIGADPENLANNQIQFDYRQGAFTFVDGPAIGTPQLGSLYIRELNGVPANSATVGIGMSNAGTFAVQAQPNTNLVFTPHPEYWLTAGTFTAGEVLDIEQITNEAAVPYDGTFAMTAVLNSKNVWQISTGEV
;
A
#
# COMPACT_ATOMS: atom_id res chain seq x y z
N MET A 1 7.02 -17.07 13.00
CA MET A 1 7.23 -15.64 13.26
C MET A 1 7.42 -14.97 11.91
N SER A 2 6.60 -13.99 11.55
CA SER A 2 6.79 -13.24 10.31
C SER A 2 8.00 -12.31 10.47
N THR A 3 8.72 -12.10 9.37
CA THR A 3 9.84 -11.16 9.33
C THR A 3 9.32 -9.74 9.54
N GLN A 4 9.87 -9.04 10.54
CA GLN A 4 9.50 -7.67 10.86
C GLN A 4 10.52 -6.69 10.28
N TYR A 5 10.02 -5.72 9.53
CA TYR A 5 10.78 -4.62 8.96
C TYR A 5 10.62 -3.38 9.85
N SER A 6 11.66 -2.56 9.93
CA SER A 6 11.62 -1.27 10.61
C SER A 6 12.35 -0.19 9.81
N LEU A 7 11.79 1.02 9.86
CA LEU A 7 12.40 2.23 9.33
C LEU A 7 12.32 3.33 10.38
N THR A 8 13.47 3.75 10.90
CA THR A 8 13.58 4.87 11.82
C THR A 8 13.96 6.13 11.07
N VAL A 9 13.06 7.10 11.01
CA VAL A 9 13.20 8.34 10.26
C VAL A 9 13.34 9.52 11.21
N THR A 10 14.38 10.33 11.02
CA THR A 10 14.57 11.59 11.76
C THR A 10 14.40 12.77 10.84
N ASN A 11 13.48 13.67 11.19
CA ASN A 11 13.32 14.94 10.51
C ASN A 11 14.29 15.99 11.08
N ASN A 12 15.44 16.19 10.44
CA ASN A 12 16.38 17.28 10.73
C ASN A 12 16.27 18.42 9.70
N SER A 13 15.15 18.49 8.97
CA SER A 13 14.86 19.63 8.11
C SER A 13 14.53 20.87 8.94
N THR A 14 14.22 21.98 8.27
CA THR A 14 13.82 23.22 8.93
C THR A 14 12.31 23.35 9.12
N GLN A 15 11.52 22.36 8.67
CA GLN A 15 10.06 22.46 8.60
C GLN A 15 9.38 21.23 9.20
N PHE A 16 8.12 21.42 9.60
CA PHE A 16 7.21 20.31 9.86
C PHE A 16 7.00 19.52 8.56
N GLN A 17 7.00 18.19 8.66
CA GLN A 17 6.80 17.29 7.53
C GLN A 17 5.94 16.12 7.96
N ASP A 18 5.02 15.70 7.10
CA ASP A 18 4.45 14.37 7.15
C ASP A 18 5.39 13.41 6.42
N LEU A 19 5.95 12.47 7.18
CA LEU A 19 6.78 11.41 6.66
C LEU A 19 5.88 10.32 6.13
N CYS A 20 6.10 9.87 4.90
CA CYS A 20 5.27 8.86 4.24
C CYS A 20 6.14 7.72 3.69
N VAL A 21 5.83 6.49 4.11
CA VAL A 21 6.32 5.26 3.49
C VAL A 21 5.26 4.77 2.52
N TYR A 22 5.68 4.42 1.31
CA TYR A 22 4.80 3.91 0.27
C TYR A 22 5.55 2.91 -0.63
N GLN A 23 4.81 2.26 -1.53
CA GLN A 23 5.36 1.31 -2.50
C GLN A 23 5.06 1.78 -3.92
N LYS A 24 5.93 1.49 -4.89
CA LYS A 24 5.71 1.80 -6.31
C LYS A 24 5.15 0.56 -7.04
N PRO A 25 4.24 0.72 -8.02
CA PRO A 25 3.60 -0.40 -8.70
C PRO A 25 4.49 -0.96 -9.82
N VAL A 26 5.69 -1.42 -9.47
CA VAL A 26 6.63 -2.05 -10.42
C VAL A 26 6.19 -3.51 -10.64
N ASP A 27 5.91 -3.87 -11.89
CA ASP A 27 5.49 -5.22 -12.30
C ASP A 27 4.33 -5.82 -11.48
N LEU A 28 3.45 -4.97 -10.94
CA LEU A 28 2.35 -5.38 -10.04
C LEU A 28 1.30 -6.27 -10.73
N GLY A 29 1.24 -6.29 -12.06
CA GLY A 29 0.28 -7.09 -12.83
C GLY A 29 -1.11 -6.47 -13.00
N VAL A 30 -1.42 -5.38 -12.28
CA VAL A 30 -2.68 -4.63 -12.40
C VAL A 30 -2.43 -3.26 -13.03
N PRO A 31 -2.92 -3.00 -14.25
CA PRO A 31 -2.78 -1.68 -14.87
C PRO A 31 -3.60 -0.63 -14.11
N ASN A 32 -3.09 0.60 -14.05
CA ASN A 32 -3.72 1.73 -13.36
C ASN A 32 -3.92 1.56 -11.84
N ALA A 33 -3.26 0.57 -11.22
CA ALA A 33 -3.17 0.53 -9.77
C ALA A 33 -2.37 1.73 -9.26
N LEU A 34 -2.92 2.42 -8.27
CA LEU A 34 -2.33 3.60 -7.66
C LEU A 34 -1.74 3.24 -6.29
N SER A 35 -0.58 3.82 -6.00
CA SER A 35 0.06 3.73 -4.69
C SER A 35 -0.73 4.53 -3.65
N LEU A 36 -0.82 3.98 -2.45
CA LEU A 36 -1.39 4.66 -1.30
C LEU A 36 -0.28 5.12 -0.35
N ALA A 37 -0.55 6.22 0.36
CA ALA A 37 0.24 6.68 1.51
C ALA A 37 0.09 5.66 2.65
N TRP A 38 0.94 4.63 2.62
CA TRP A 38 0.74 3.42 3.40
C TRP A 38 0.98 3.64 4.90
N LEU A 39 2.14 4.16 5.28
CA LEU A 39 2.46 4.53 6.65
C LEU A 39 2.84 6.00 6.70
N THR A 40 2.10 6.80 7.46
CA THR A 40 2.37 8.24 7.58
C THR A 40 2.55 8.64 9.03
N ALA A 41 3.46 9.57 9.30
CA ALA A 41 3.59 10.16 10.62
C ALA A 41 4.04 11.62 10.55
N PRO A 42 3.42 12.51 11.33
CA PRO A 42 3.84 13.89 11.44
C PRO A 42 5.15 14.00 12.25
N ALA A 43 6.10 14.81 11.77
CA ALA A 43 7.39 15.02 12.44
C ALA A 43 7.80 16.50 12.39
N TRP A 44 7.97 17.13 13.56
CA TRP A 44 8.65 18.43 13.67
C TRP A 44 10.17 18.25 13.52
N PRO A 45 10.93 19.31 13.17
CA PRO A 45 12.39 19.29 13.22
C PRO A 45 12.91 18.76 14.57
N GLY A 46 13.88 17.85 14.50
CA GLY A 46 14.44 17.12 15.65
C GLY A 46 13.62 15.91 16.09
N THR A 47 12.50 15.59 15.44
CA THR A 47 11.66 14.42 15.78
C THR A 47 12.13 13.18 15.05
N THR A 48 12.17 12.06 15.78
CA THR A 48 12.41 10.72 15.24
C THR A 48 11.13 9.89 15.33
N VAL A 49 10.78 9.22 14.23
CA VAL A 49 9.64 8.30 14.13
C VAL A 49 10.14 6.94 13.68
N THR A 50 9.60 5.86 14.25
CA THR A 50 9.88 4.50 13.78
C THR A 50 8.62 3.89 13.20
N PHE A 51 8.67 3.52 11.93
CA PHE A 51 7.68 2.70 11.25
C PHE A 51 8.07 1.23 11.39
N THR A 52 7.10 0.36 11.69
CA THR A 52 7.30 -1.09 11.73
C THR A 52 6.19 -1.80 10.99
N TRP A 53 6.55 -2.87 10.27
CA TRP A 53 5.59 -3.67 9.52
C TRP A 53 6.09 -5.10 9.33
N SER A 54 5.21 -5.94 8.82
CA SER A 54 5.41 -7.35 8.49
C SER A 54 4.84 -7.59 7.10
N LEU A 55 5.27 -8.66 6.43
CA LEU A 55 4.71 -9.08 5.13
C LEU A 55 3.35 -9.79 5.30
N ASP A 56 2.49 -9.24 6.16
CA ASP A 56 1.14 -9.74 6.39
C ASP A 56 0.21 -9.07 5.36
N TYR A 57 0.03 -9.74 4.22
CA TYR A 57 -0.78 -9.22 3.12
C TYR A 57 -2.27 -9.28 3.44
N SER A 58 -3.04 -8.46 2.74
CA SER A 58 -4.50 -8.42 2.86
C SER A 58 -5.17 -7.97 1.56
N PHE A 59 -6.40 -8.39 1.35
CA PHE A 59 -7.33 -7.78 0.43
C PHE A 59 -8.06 -6.63 1.13
N VAL A 60 -8.19 -5.50 0.45
CA VAL A 60 -8.87 -4.31 0.96
C VAL A 60 -9.86 -3.77 -0.05
N TRP A 61 -10.98 -3.23 0.44
CA TRP A 61 -11.86 -2.41 -0.39
C TRP A 61 -12.41 -1.21 0.39
N ALA A 62 -12.78 -0.17 -0.35
CA ALA A 62 -13.48 0.98 0.17
C ALA A 62 -14.52 1.45 -0.85
N GLN A 63 -15.68 1.89 -0.36
CA GLN A 63 -16.64 2.62 -1.16
C GLN A 63 -16.09 4.03 -1.36
N THR A 64 -15.66 4.28 -2.58
CA THR A 64 -15.08 5.55 -3.02
C THR A 64 -15.83 5.98 -4.27
N GLY A 65 -15.74 7.27 -4.59
CA GLY A 65 -16.11 7.75 -5.93
C GLY A 65 -15.03 7.35 -6.94
N SER A 66 -14.68 8.30 -7.81
CA SER A 66 -13.53 8.12 -8.71
C SER A 66 -12.23 8.08 -7.92
N LEU A 67 -11.43 7.04 -8.13
CA LEU A 67 -10.09 6.92 -7.59
C LEU A 67 -9.15 7.84 -8.37
N GLN A 68 -8.57 8.82 -7.68
CA GLN A 68 -7.63 9.78 -8.24
C GLN A 68 -6.73 10.32 -7.11
N PRO A 69 -5.56 10.90 -7.42
CA PRO A 69 -4.68 11.48 -6.42
C PRO A 69 -5.38 12.46 -5.46
N GLY A 70 -4.99 12.41 -4.19
CA GLY A 70 -5.58 13.22 -3.12
C GLY A 70 -6.86 12.64 -2.49
N VAL A 71 -7.46 11.61 -3.08
CA VAL A 71 -8.59 10.89 -2.45
C VAL A 71 -8.05 10.00 -1.32
N THR A 72 -8.65 10.07 -0.13
CA THR A 72 -8.29 9.16 0.97
C THR A 72 -9.02 7.83 0.84
N PHE A 73 -8.27 6.76 0.61
CA PHE A 73 -8.74 5.39 0.70
C PHE A 73 -8.79 4.95 2.17
N LYS A 74 -9.99 4.67 2.66
CA LYS A 74 -10.21 4.09 4.00
C LYS A 74 -10.86 2.73 3.85
N ALA A 75 -10.08 1.68 4.05
CA ALA A 75 -10.58 0.30 3.94
C ALA A 75 -11.80 0.11 4.84
N GLN A 76 -12.92 -0.31 4.25
CA GLN A 76 -14.14 -0.69 4.97
C GLN A 76 -14.16 -2.17 5.33
N GLN A 77 -13.45 -2.98 4.55
CA GLN A 77 -13.18 -4.37 4.87
C GLN A 77 -11.73 -4.68 4.52
N THR A 78 -11.10 -5.43 5.41
CA THR A 78 -9.76 -5.98 5.23
C THR A 78 -9.84 -7.47 5.51
N ILE A 79 -9.34 -8.29 4.60
CA ILE A 79 -9.26 -9.75 4.76
C ILE A 79 -7.80 -10.16 4.61
N GLY A 80 -7.27 -10.90 5.58
CA GLY A 80 -5.89 -11.39 5.51
C GLY A 80 -5.69 -12.30 4.30
N ALA A 81 -4.61 -12.09 3.58
CA ALA A 81 -4.28 -12.80 2.35
C ALA A 81 -2.84 -13.31 2.43
N ASP A 82 -2.54 -14.36 1.68
CA ASP A 82 -1.20 -14.94 1.66
C ASP A 82 -0.83 -15.34 0.22
N PRO A 83 0.07 -14.60 -0.46
CA PRO A 83 0.49 -14.92 -1.82
C PRO A 83 1.19 -16.28 -1.93
N GLU A 84 1.71 -16.82 -0.83
CA GLU A 84 2.38 -18.12 -0.78
C GLU A 84 1.44 -19.27 -0.40
N ASN A 85 0.13 -19.00 -0.33
CA ASN A 85 -0.88 -19.99 -0.01
C ASN A 85 -2.05 -19.94 -1.00
N LEU A 86 -2.12 -20.93 -1.90
CA LEU A 86 -3.17 -21.02 -2.94
C LEU A 86 -4.61 -21.09 -2.39
N ALA A 87 -4.80 -21.45 -1.12
CA ALA A 87 -6.12 -21.46 -0.48
C ALA A 87 -6.53 -20.08 0.06
N ASN A 88 -5.57 -19.15 0.22
CA ASN A 88 -5.78 -17.82 0.81
C ASN A 88 -5.21 -16.67 -0.04
N ASN A 89 -5.00 -16.92 -1.34
CA ASN A 89 -4.50 -15.92 -2.27
C ASN A 89 -5.55 -15.42 -3.25
N GLN A 90 -6.83 -15.79 -3.06
CA GLN A 90 -7.92 -15.42 -3.95
C GLN A 90 -9.13 -14.98 -3.15
N ILE A 91 -9.83 -13.99 -3.68
CA ILE A 91 -11.13 -13.58 -3.17
C ILE A 91 -12.02 -13.06 -4.28
N GLN A 92 -13.32 -13.07 -4.06
CA GLN A 92 -14.29 -12.42 -4.93
C GLN A 92 -14.79 -11.13 -4.27
N PHE A 93 -15.03 -10.12 -5.09
CA PHE A 93 -15.65 -8.86 -4.69
C PHE A 93 -17.03 -8.76 -5.31
N ASP A 94 -18.05 -8.56 -4.47
CA ASP A 94 -19.44 -8.57 -4.87
C ASP A 94 -20.19 -7.35 -4.35
N TYR A 95 -21.30 -7.04 -5.00
CA TYR A 95 -22.28 -6.08 -4.53
C TYR A 95 -23.65 -6.75 -4.48
N ARG A 96 -24.10 -7.02 -3.26
CA ARG A 96 -25.34 -7.77 -3.01
C ARG A 96 -26.14 -7.12 -1.90
N GLN A 97 -27.47 -7.12 -2.08
CA GLN A 97 -28.40 -6.52 -1.13
C GLN A 97 -28.08 -5.05 -0.80
N GLY A 98 -27.51 -4.31 -1.77
CA GLY A 98 -27.19 -2.90 -1.60
C GLY A 98 -25.83 -2.59 -0.95
N ALA A 99 -25.01 -3.61 -0.66
CA ALA A 99 -23.72 -3.43 0.01
C ALA A 99 -22.59 -4.18 -0.71
N PHE A 100 -21.40 -3.57 -0.70
CA PHE A 100 -20.16 -4.19 -1.14
C PHE A 100 -19.63 -5.17 -0.08
N THR A 101 -19.04 -6.27 -0.53
CA THR A 101 -18.41 -7.22 0.37
C THR A 101 -17.45 -8.14 -0.38
N PHE A 102 -16.40 -8.56 0.30
CA PHE A 102 -15.62 -9.71 -0.11
C PHE A 102 -16.33 -11.01 0.22
N VAL A 103 -16.18 -11.99 -0.66
CA VAL A 103 -16.75 -13.33 -0.53
C VAL A 103 -15.72 -14.38 -0.92
N ASP A 104 -15.69 -15.49 -0.19
CA ASP A 104 -14.81 -16.60 -0.54
C ASP A 104 -15.20 -17.16 -1.90
N GLY A 105 -14.20 -17.32 -2.78
CA GLY A 105 -14.44 -17.88 -4.10
C GLY A 105 -13.19 -17.81 -4.97
N PRO A 106 -13.14 -18.63 -6.02
CA PRO A 106 -11.99 -18.69 -6.90
C PRO A 106 -11.93 -17.45 -7.80
N ALA A 107 -10.71 -17.08 -8.15
CA ALA A 107 -10.42 -16.18 -9.25
C ALA A 107 -10.73 -16.84 -10.61
N ILE A 108 -10.57 -16.10 -11.70
CA ILE A 108 -10.60 -16.68 -13.05
C ILE A 108 -9.22 -17.25 -13.38
N GLY A 109 -9.19 -18.48 -13.90
CA GLY A 109 -7.95 -19.16 -14.29
C GLY A 109 -7.36 -20.03 -13.16
N THR A 110 -6.09 -20.39 -13.31
CA THR A 110 -5.36 -21.18 -12.31
C THR A 110 -4.54 -20.24 -11.43
N PRO A 111 -4.80 -20.19 -10.11
CA PRO A 111 -4.02 -19.37 -9.19
C PRO A 111 -2.57 -19.86 -9.10
N GLN A 112 -1.66 -18.91 -8.93
CA GLN A 112 -0.22 -19.14 -8.78
C GLN A 112 0.28 -18.54 -7.47
N LEU A 113 1.34 -19.12 -6.92
CA LEU A 113 2.07 -18.56 -5.78
C LEU A 113 2.73 -17.22 -6.16
N GLY A 114 2.99 -16.37 -5.18
CA GLY A 114 3.52 -15.02 -5.38
C GLY A 114 2.49 -14.02 -5.91
N SER A 115 1.21 -14.40 -6.02
CA SER A 115 0.15 -13.52 -6.54
C SER A 115 -1.11 -13.55 -5.69
N LEU A 116 -1.81 -12.41 -5.64
CA LEU A 116 -3.06 -12.18 -4.95
C LEU A 116 -4.13 -11.80 -5.98
N TYR A 117 -5.28 -12.47 -5.91
CA TYR A 117 -6.32 -12.37 -6.93
C TYR A 117 -7.60 -11.77 -6.34
N ILE A 118 -8.15 -10.76 -7.01
CA ILE A 118 -9.48 -10.23 -6.72
C ILE A 118 -10.34 -10.39 -7.96
N ARG A 119 -11.38 -11.22 -7.87
CA ARG A 119 -12.36 -11.37 -8.94
C ARG A 119 -13.59 -10.54 -8.63
N GLU A 120 -13.82 -9.54 -9.45
CA GLU A 120 -14.95 -8.63 -9.34
C GLU A 120 -16.17 -9.21 -10.08
N LEU A 121 -17.25 -9.43 -9.35
CA LEU A 121 -18.46 -10.05 -9.90
C LEU A 121 -19.29 -9.06 -10.71
N ASN A 122 -20.24 -9.58 -11.49
CA ASN A 122 -21.09 -8.78 -12.38
C ASN A 122 -21.98 -7.76 -11.65
N GLY A 123 -22.29 -8.01 -10.38
CA GLY A 123 -23.14 -7.14 -9.56
C GLY A 123 -22.47 -5.84 -9.14
N VAL A 124 -21.13 -5.77 -9.19
CA VAL A 124 -20.33 -4.62 -8.77
C VAL A 124 -20.62 -3.41 -9.67
N PRO A 125 -21.21 -2.32 -9.14
CA PRO A 125 -21.41 -1.11 -9.92
C PRO A 125 -20.06 -0.47 -10.27
N ALA A 126 -19.88 -0.13 -11.53
CA ALA A 126 -18.67 0.55 -11.98
C ALA A 126 -18.46 1.88 -11.22
N ASN A 127 -17.20 2.23 -10.97
CA ASN A 127 -16.78 3.52 -10.39
C ASN A 127 -17.43 3.86 -9.03
N SER A 128 -17.88 2.84 -8.29
CA SER A 128 -18.60 3.01 -7.02
C SER A 128 -17.83 2.45 -5.82
N ALA A 129 -16.78 1.68 -6.09
CA ALA A 129 -15.87 1.14 -5.09
C ALA A 129 -14.46 1.06 -5.65
N THR A 130 -13.50 0.91 -4.76
CA THR A 130 -12.09 0.66 -5.04
C THR A 130 -11.68 -0.59 -4.29
N VAL A 131 -10.92 -1.45 -4.96
CA VAL A 131 -10.36 -2.68 -4.41
C VAL A 131 -8.85 -2.64 -4.51
N GLY A 132 -8.16 -3.45 -3.73
CA GLY A 132 -6.73 -3.49 -3.76
C GLY A 132 -6.13 -4.45 -2.76
N ILE A 133 -4.83 -4.29 -2.55
CA ILE A 133 -4.08 -5.06 -1.57
C ILE A 133 -3.51 -4.14 -0.51
N GLY A 134 -3.30 -4.70 0.67
CA GLY A 134 -2.67 -4.04 1.80
C GLY A 134 -1.59 -4.90 2.42
N MET A 135 -0.81 -4.28 3.29
CA MET A 135 0.22 -4.90 4.09
C MET A 135 0.13 -4.34 5.50
N SER A 136 0.23 -5.19 6.52
CA SER A 136 0.09 -4.80 7.93
C SER A 136 -1.19 -3.99 8.20
N ASN A 137 -2.33 -4.46 7.66
CA ASN A 137 -3.68 -3.89 7.80
C ASN A 137 -3.91 -2.50 7.19
N ALA A 138 -2.95 -1.95 6.44
CA ALA A 138 -3.13 -0.71 5.69
C ALA A 138 -3.01 -0.97 4.19
N GLY A 139 -3.82 -0.29 3.39
CA GLY A 139 -3.77 -0.40 1.93
C GLY A 139 -2.44 0.12 1.39
N THR A 140 -1.85 -0.61 0.44
CA THR A 140 -0.62 -0.23 -0.25
C THR A 140 -0.89 0.15 -1.70
N PHE A 141 -1.80 -0.60 -2.35
CA PHE A 141 -2.22 -0.35 -3.72
C PHE A 141 -3.74 -0.44 -3.84
N ALA A 142 -4.30 0.36 -4.72
CA ALA A 142 -5.72 0.44 -4.97
C ALA A 142 -6.01 0.65 -6.46
N VAL A 143 -7.10 0.08 -6.94
CA VAL A 143 -7.59 0.25 -8.31
C VAL A 143 -9.10 0.40 -8.30
N GLN A 144 -9.63 1.18 -9.23
CA GLN A 144 -11.07 1.35 -9.38
C GLN A 144 -11.73 0.01 -9.73
N ALA A 145 -12.75 -0.36 -8.95
CA ALA A 145 -13.53 -1.57 -9.20
C ALA A 145 -14.36 -1.44 -10.49
N GLN A 146 -14.35 -2.50 -11.30
CA GLN A 146 -15.11 -2.68 -12.54
C GLN A 146 -15.77 -4.07 -12.59
N PRO A 147 -17.06 -4.17 -12.97
CA PRO A 147 -17.77 -5.45 -13.04
C PRO A 147 -17.10 -6.45 -13.99
N ASN A 148 -17.11 -7.72 -13.61
CA ASN A 148 -16.55 -8.85 -14.38
C ASN A 148 -15.04 -8.78 -14.62
N THR A 149 -14.31 -8.09 -13.76
CA THR A 149 -12.85 -7.96 -13.84
C THR A 149 -12.15 -9.02 -13.01
N ASN A 150 -10.97 -9.46 -13.45
CA ASN A 150 -10.10 -10.32 -12.67
C ASN A 150 -8.75 -9.62 -12.49
N LEU A 151 -8.49 -9.15 -11.28
CA LEU A 151 -7.26 -8.48 -10.91
C LEU A 151 -6.26 -9.49 -10.38
N VAL A 152 -5.01 -9.40 -10.82
CA VAL A 152 -3.91 -10.24 -10.36
C VAL A 152 -2.79 -9.32 -9.91
N PHE A 153 -2.65 -9.17 -8.60
CA PHE A 153 -1.57 -8.45 -7.98
C PHE A 153 -0.39 -9.39 -7.77
N THR A 154 0.80 -9.01 -8.20
CA THR A 154 2.05 -9.74 -7.94
C THR A 154 2.92 -8.85 -7.06
N PRO A 155 2.80 -8.96 -5.71
CA PRO A 155 3.51 -8.06 -4.82
C PRO A 155 5.02 -8.23 -4.93
N HIS A 156 5.72 -7.14 -5.23
CA HIS A 156 7.16 -7.04 -5.16
C HIS A 156 7.52 -5.85 -4.26
N PRO A 157 7.68 -6.05 -2.94
CA PRO A 157 7.79 -4.94 -2.00
C PRO A 157 9.08 -4.14 -2.22
N GLU A 158 8.94 -2.97 -2.85
CA GLU A 158 9.95 -1.91 -2.87
C GLU A 158 9.45 -0.75 -2.03
N TYR A 159 10.21 -0.39 -0.99
CA TYR A 159 9.81 0.66 -0.06
C TYR A 159 10.46 1.98 -0.40
N TRP A 160 9.64 3.02 -0.42
CA TRP A 160 10.04 4.38 -0.70
C TRP A 160 9.62 5.28 0.46
N LEU A 161 10.47 6.24 0.79
CA LEU A 161 10.24 7.26 1.80
C LEU A 161 10.13 8.63 1.13
N THR A 162 9.17 9.43 1.57
CA THR A 162 9.07 10.84 1.19
C THR A 162 8.63 11.72 2.36
N ALA A 163 8.81 13.03 2.23
CA ALA A 163 8.40 14.04 3.19
C ALA A 163 7.60 15.13 2.48
N GLY A 164 6.51 15.57 3.10
CA GLY A 164 5.65 16.60 2.56
C GLY A 164 4.37 16.76 3.38
N THR A 165 3.23 16.75 2.70
CA THR A 165 1.91 16.74 3.31
C THR A 165 1.17 15.53 2.80
N PHE A 166 0.98 14.53 3.66
CA PHE A 166 0.44 13.23 3.29
C PHE A 166 -0.51 12.72 4.36
N THR A 167 -1.68 12.23 3.95
CA THR A 167 -2.63 11.59 4.84
C THR A 167 -2.57 10.07 4.69
N ALA A 168 -2.57 9.30 5.77
CA ALA A 168 -2.66 7.84 5.69
C ALA A 168 -3.82 7.38 4.79
N GLY A 169 -3.50 6.50 3.84
CA GLY A 169 -4.44 5.98 2.84
C GLY A 169 -4.74 6.92 1.67
N GLU A 170 -4.13 8.11 1.61
CA GLU A 170 -4.25 9.00 0.45
C GLU A 170 -3.67 8.35 -0.81
N VAL A 171 -4.40 8.47 -1.91
CA VAL A 171 -3.92 8.08 -3.24
C VAL A 171 -2.81 9.04 -3.66
N LEU A 172 -1.63 8.50 -3.93
CA LEU A 172 -0.45 9.27 -4.27
C LEU A 172 -0.38 9.55 -5.78
N ASP A 173 -0.01 10.78 -6.14
CA ASP A 173 0.53 11.09 -7.46
C ASP A 173 2.05 10.88 -7.43
N ILE A 174 2.49 9.64 -7.67
CA ILE A 174 3.91 9.28 -7.56
C ILE A 174 4.80 10.02 -8.56
N GLU A 175 4.26 10.54 -9.66
CA GLU A 175 5.01 11.31 -10.65
C GLU A 175 5.30 12.74 -10.16
N GLN A 176 4.51 13.25 -9.21
CA GLN A 176 4.68 14.57 -8.60
C GLN A 176 5.50 14.54 -7.31
N ILE A 177 5.85 13.36 -6.78
CA ILE A 177 6.69 13.25 -5.59
C ILE A 177 8.15 13.59 -5.94
N THR A 178 8.64 14.73 -5.48
CA THR A 178 10.01 15.19 -5.78
C THR A 178 11.01 14.89 -4.68
N ASN A 179 10.56 14.64 -3.45
CA ASN A 179 11.43 14.40 -2.29
C ASN A 179 11.37 12.94 -1.85
N GLU A 180 11.77 12.04 -2.72
CA GLU A 180 11.71 10.60 -2.46
C GLU A 180 13.11 9.98 -2.27
N ALA A 181 13.16 8.89 -1.52
CA ALA A 181 14.31 8.02 -1.40
C ALA A 181 13.88 6.55 -1.37
N ALA A 182 14.57 5.70 -2.11
CA ALA A 182 14.43 4.26 -1.98
C ALA A 182 15.02 3.82 -0.62
N VAL A 183 14.37 2.85 0.01
CA VAL A 183 14.83 2.26 1.27
C VAL A 183 15.24 0.80 1.00
N PRO A 184 16.52 0.54 0.68
CA PRO A 184 16.97 -0.79 0.30
C PRO A 184 17.12 -1.68 1.54
N TYR A 185 16.36 -2.76 1.60
CA TYR A 185 16.46 -3.79 2.65
C TYR A 185 17.36 -4.95 2.18
N ASP A 186 18.58 -4.63 1.78
CA ASP A 186 19.55 -5.60 1.27
C ASP A 186 20.29 -6.28 2.43
N GLY A 187 19.80 -7.47 2.83
CA GLY A 187 20.43 -8.26 3.90
C GLY A 187 20.21 -7.72 5.31
N THR A 188 19.30 -6.76 5.49
CA THR A 188 18.84 -6.23 6.78
C THR A 188 17.32 -6.05 6.78
N PHE A 189 16.72 -6.00 7.97
CA PHE A 189 15.31 -5.65 8.17
C PHE A 189 15.14 -4.35 8.96
N ALA A 190 16.24 -3.65 9.28
CA ALA A 190 16.23 -2.41 10.03
C ALA A 190 17.04 -1.33 9.29
N MET A 191 16.37 -0.23 8.98
CA MET A 191 16.93 0.90 8.23
C MET A 191 16.72 2.21 8.99
N THR A 192 17.60 3.17 8.75
CA THR A 192 17.49 4.53 9.24
C THR A 192 17.50 5.53 8.09
N ALA A 193 16.77 6.63 8.27
CA ALA A 193 16.69 7.73 7.33
C ALA A 193 16.77 9.07 8.07
N VAL A 194 17.53 10.01 7.52
CA VAL A 194 17.60 11.38 8.03
C VAL A 194 17.28 12.35 6.92
N LEU A 195 16.25 13.17 7.10
CA LEU A 195 16.00 14.34 6.25
C LEU A 195 16.82 15.51 6.79
N ASN A 196 17.81 16.00 6.05
CA ASN A 196 18.64 17.09 6.55
C ASN A 196 18.02 18.49 6.29
N SER A 197 18.69 19.54 6.78
CA SER A 197 18.26 20.94 6.63
C SER A 197 18.18 21.45 5.18
N LYS A 198 18.69 20.69 4.22
CA LYS A 198 18.62 20.95 2.77
C LYS A 198 17.55 20.08 2.08
N ASN A 199 16.70 19.38 2.83
CA ASN A 199 15.72 18.43 2.35
C ASN A 199 16.34 17.29 1.52
N VAL A 200 17.53 16.83 1.89
CA VAL A 200 18.17 15.68 1.26
C VAL A 200 18.16 14.50 2.22
N TRP A 201 17.74 13.34 1.71
CA TRP A 201 17.72 12.08 2.44
C TRP A 201 19.12 11.47 2.58
N GLN A 202 19.41 10.97 3.78
CA GLN A 202 20.52 10.08 4.06
C GLN A 202 19.97 8.77 4.60
N ILE A 203 20.22 7.67 3.89
CA ILE A 203 19.71 6.33 4.23
C ILE A 203 20.88 5.45 4.65
N SER A 204 20.72 4.70 5.74
CA SER A 204 21.74 3.80 6.28
C SER A 204 21.14 2.54 6.91
N THR A 205 21.95 1.50 7.04
CA THR A 205 21.60 0.27 7.76
C THR A 205 21.80 0.45 9.28
N GLY A 206 20.88 -0.05 10.10
CA GLY A 206 21.01 -0.09 11.57
C GLY A 206 20.33 1.07 12.31
N GLU A 207 20.25 0.96 13.64
CA GLU A 207 19.73 2.00 14.57
C GLU A 207 20.74 3.14 14.72
N VAL A 208 20.27 4.40 14.81
CA VAL A 208 21.09 5.59 15.08
C VAL A 208 21.67 5.53 16.50
#